data_AF-A0A3C0FW89-F1
#
_entry.id   AF-A0A3C0FW89-F1
#
_cell.length_a   1.000
_cell.length_b   1.000
_cell.length_c   1.000
_cell.angle_alpha   90.00
_cell.angle_beta   90.00
_cell.angle_gamma   90.00
#
_symmetry.space_group_name_H-M   'P 1'
#
loop_
_entity.id
_entity.type
_entity.pdbx_description
1 polymer ?
#
loop_
_entity_poly.entity_id
_entity_poly.type
_entity_poly.pdbx_seq_one_letter_code
_entity_poly.pdbx_strand_id
1 'polypeptide(L)'
;YQSLSTKASVLYYRSVADAEDALDDAPFDRPALVSMSADDSVLDPLAILRRFETDFTHPASRFVWYDDTNAPSDDPRVSRLNSNLPDQQISNFSHLSALFSPNNPYYGINGSFVFIENGQEEIERPDDRAKLWRSAWGYTEPGKYHGRLTWNPYFDGLIDTITDVTN
;
A
#
# COMPACT_ATOMS: atom_id res chain seq x y z
N TYR A 1 6.34 22.04 -6.65
CA TYR A 1 4.96 22.53 -6.51
C TYR A 1 4.13 21.39 -5.96
N GLN A 2 4.14 21.20 -4.64
CA GLN A 2 3.20 20.31 -3.96
C GLN A 2 2.28 21.23 -3.17
N SER A 3 1.22 21.71 -3.82
CA SER A 3 0.16 22.44 -3.13
C SER A 3 -1.12 21.62 -3.22
N LEU A 4 -1.68 21.32 -2.06
CA LEU A 4 -3.03 20.78 -1.97
C LEU A 4 -3.98 21.97 -1.80
N SER A 5 -4.97 22.06 -2.68
CA SER A 5 -6.00 23.10 -2.55
C SER A 5 -6.78 22.89 -1.25
N THR A 6 -6.94 23.94 -0.42
CA THR A 6 -7.77 23.88 0.80
C THR A 6 -9.16 23.32 0.50
N LYS A 7 -9.73 23.67 -0.66
CA LYS A 7 -11.04 23.16 -1.10
C LYS A 7 -10.98 21.64 -1.35
N ALA A 8 -9.90 21.14 -1.95
CA ALA A 8 -9.72 19.72 -2.17
C ALA A 8 -9.57 18.96 -0.84
N SER A 9 -8.80 19.51 0.12
CA SER A 9 -8.66 18.92 1.46
C SER A 9 -10.00 18.83 2.19
N VAL A 10 -10.82 19.89 2.13
CA VAL A 10 -12.14 19.92 2.80
C VAL A 10 -13.10 18.92 2.17
N LEU A 11 -13.13 18.80 0.83
CA LEU A 11 -13.99 17.84 0.16
C LEU A 11 -13.56 16.39 0.44
N TYR A 12 -12.25 16.12 0.41
CA TYR A 12 -11.72 14.82 0.78
C TYR A 12 -12.09 14.43 2.22
N TYR A 13 -11.87 15.35 3.17
CA TYR A 13 -12.24 15.12 4.57
C TYR A 13 -13.72 14.79 4.75
N ARG A 14 -14.61 15.54 4.08
CA ARG A 14 -16.06 15.27 4.14
C ARG A 14 -16.41 13.90 3.57
N SER A 15 -15.83 13.53 2.44
CA SER A 15 -16.08 12.20 1.85
C SER A 15 -15.58 11.06 2.74
N VAL A 16 -14.46 11.25 3.45
CA VAL A 16 -13.98 10.27 4.43
C VAL A 16 -14.92 10.19 5.62
N ALA A 17 -15.34 11.34 6.18
CA ALA A 17 -16.27 11.38 7.31
C ALA A 17 -17.62 10.73 6.97
N ASP A 18 -18.19 11.03 5.80
CA ASP A 18 -19.44 10.43 5.35
C ASP A 18 -19.32 8.89 5.19
N ALA A 19 -18.15 8.40 4.77
CA ALA A 19 -17.89 6.96 4.65
C ALA A 19 -17.70 6.29 6.01
N GLU A 20 -17.02 6.95 6.95
CA GLU A 20 -16.88 6.47 8.34
C GLU A 20 -18.24 6.43 9.04
N ASP A 21 -19.03 7.50 8.95
CA ASP A 21 -20.39 7.56 9.52
C ASP A 21 -21.28 6.44 8.97
N ALA A 22 -21.19 6.15 7.66
CA ALA A 22 -21.95 5.06 7.05
C ALA A 22 -21.52 3.67 7.54
N LEU A 23 -20.22 3.46 7.76
CA LEU A 23 -19.70 2.20 8.31
C LEU A 23 -20.00 2.07 9.82
N ASP A 24 -20.09 3.18 10.55
CA ASP A 24 -20.52 3.20 11.96
C ASP A 24 -22.02 2.93 12.14
N ASP A 25 -22.86 3.36 11.18
CA ASP A 25 -24.31 3.12 11.21
C ASP A 25 -24.66 1.66 10.89
N ALA A 26 -24.00 1.05 9.89
CA ALA A 26 -24.25 -0.32 9.50
C ALA A 26 -23.02 -1.02 8.91
N PRO A 27 -22.83 -2.33 9.19
CA PRO A 27 -21.80 -3.12 8.52
C PRO A 27 -21.98 -3.14 7.00
N PHE A 28 -20.86 -3.11 6.28
CA PHE A 28 -20.81 -3.34 4.84
C PHE A 28 -20.89 -4.84 4.53
N ASP A 29 -22.10 -5.30 4.18
CA ASP A 29 -22.43 -6.70 3.95
C ASP A 29 -22.20 -7.19 2.51
N ARG A 30 -21.48 -6.42 1.69
CA ARG A 30 -21.16 -6.75 0.29
C ARG A 30 -19.69 -7.11 0.13
N PRO A 31 -19.30 -7.82 -0.94
CA PRO A 31 -17.90 -8.13 -1.20
C PRO A 31 -17.04 -6.85 -1.27
N ALA A 32 -15.90 -6.88 -0.56
CA ALA A 32 -14.91 -5.81 -0.58
C ALA A 32 -13.48 -6.37 -0.59
N LEU A 33 -12.58 -5.65 -1.24
CA LEU A 33 -11.15 -5.90 -1.17
C LEU A 33 -10.48 -4.72 -0.45
N VAL A 34 -9.68 -5.03 0.57
CA VAL A 34 -8.78 -4.06 1.23
C VAL A 34 -7.35 -4.55 1.06
N SER A 35 -6.43 -3.66 0.72
CA SER A 35 -5.00 -3.96 0.69
C SER A 35 -4.24 -2.99 1.58
N MET A 36 -3.32 -3.49 2.39
CA MET A 36 -2.59 -2.69 3.37
C MET A 36 -1.15 -3.17 3.53
N SER A 37 -0.23 -2.23 3.67
CA SER A 37 1.14 -2.54 4.10
C SER A 37 1.28 -2.35 5.61
N ALA A 38 1.97 -3.27 6.29
CA ALA A 38 2.29 -3.14 7.71
C ALA A 38 3.23 -1.96 8.00
N ASP A 39 4.11 -1.62 7.05
CA ASP A 39 5.11 -0.56 7.17
C ASP A 39 4.60 0.83 6.77
N ASP A 40 3.30 1.01 6.58
CA ASP A 40 2.77 2.31 6.19
C ASP A 40 2.89 3.34 7.32
N SER A 41 3.51 4.48 7.03
CA SER A 41 3.72 5.54 8.03
C SER A 41 2.61 6.60 8.06
N VAL A 42 1.62 6.51 7.15
CA VAL A 42 0.55 7.50 7.00
C VAL A 42 -0.79 6.92 7.43
N LEU A 43 -1.05 5.66 7.08
CA LEU A 43 -2.23 4.91 7.51
C LEU A 43 -1.93 4.16 8.81
N ASP A 44 -2.97 3.74 9.53
CA ASP A 44 -2.86 2.81 10.66
C ASP A 44 -3.29 1.41 10.19
N PRO A 45 -2.35 0.51 9.88
CA PRO A 45 -2.66 -0.81 9.33
C PRO A 45 -3.50 -1.67 10.27
N LEU A 46 -3.26 -1.56 11.58
CA LEU A 46 -3.96 -2.37 12.59
C LEU A 46 -5.37 -1.87 12.83
N ALA A 47 -5.58 -0.55 12.85
CA ALA A 47 -6.92 0.01 12.92
C ALA A 47 -7.75 -0.39 11.70
N ILE A 48 -7.16 -0.33 10.50
CA ILE A 48 -7.85 -0.70 9.25
C ILE A 48 -8.15 -2.21 9.20
N LEU A 49 -7.23 -3.06 9.67
CA LEU A 49 -7.46 -4.50 9.82
C LEU A 49 -8.66 -4.78 10.75
N ARG A 50 -8.70 -4.16 11.93
CA ARG A 50 -9.83 -4.32 12.88
C ARG A 50 -11.15 -3.83 12.30
N ARG A 51 -11.11 -2.71 11.57
CA ARG A 51 -12.28 -2.16 10.86
C ARG A 51 -12.79 -3.13 9.81
N PHE A 52 -11.88 -3.74 9.04
CA PHE A 52 -12.23 -4.79 8.09
C PHE A 52 -12.93 -5.98 8.75
N GLU A 53 -12.36 -6.50 9.83
CA GLU A 53 -12.90 -7.66 10.55
C GLU A 53 -14.30 -7.38 11.12
N THR A 54 -14.53 -6.16 11.60
CA THR A 54 -15.79 -5.77 12.27
C THR A 54 -16.89 -5.39 11.28
N ASP A 55 -16.56 -4.58 10.28
CA ASP A 55 -17.60 -3.90 9.49
C ASP A 55 -17.79 -4.48 8.11
N PHE A 56 -16.76 -5.09 7.53
CA PHE A 56 -16.88 -5.72 6.21
C PHE A 56 -17.24 -7.18 6.45
N THR A 57 -18.53 -7.51 6.48
CA THR A 57 -19.00 -8.80 7.01
C THR A 57 -19.18 -9.88 5.95
N HIS A 58 -19.15 -9.52 4.67
CA HIS A 58 -19.35 -10.49 3.59
C HIS A 58 -18.22 -11.54 3.55
N PRO A 59 -18.54 -12.84 3.44
CA PRO A 59 -17.53 -13.91 3.46
C PRO A 59 -16.62 -13.93 2.20
N ALA A 60 -17.08 -13.32 1.10
CA ALA A 60 -16.25 -13.15 -0.10
C ALA A 60 -15.26 -11.98 0.02
N SER A 61 -15.39 -11.10 1.02
CA SER A 61 -14.44 -10.01 1.21
C SER A 61 -13.03 -10.56 1.47
N ARG A 62 -12.01 -9.82 1.03
CA ARG A 62 -10.61 -10.21 1.17
C ARG A 62 -9.78 -9.03 1.67
N PHE A 63 -8.86 -9.34 2.57
CA PHE A 63 -7.84 -8.41 3.02
C PHE A 63 -6.47 -8.92 2.57
N VAL A 64 -5.68 -8.07 1.92
CA VAL A 64 -4.31 -8.36 1.50
C VAL A 64 -3.36 -7.58 2.41
N TRP A 65 -2.62 -8.29 3.25
CA TRP A 65 -1.64 -7.76 4.18
C TRP A 65 -0.22 -7.93 3.60
N TYR A 66 0.44 -6.82 3.28
CA TYR A 66 1.84 -6.83 2.82
C TYR A 66 2.78 -6.72 4.01
N ASP A 67 3.46 -7.82 4.32
CA ASP A 67 4.45 -7.89 5.39
C ASP A 67 5.31 -9.16 5.30
N ASP A 68 6.48 -9.16 5.92
CA ASP A 68 7.28 -10.37 6.08
C ASP A 68 6.76 -11.29 7.22
N THR A 69 5.88 -10.77 8.07
CA THR A 69 5.14 -11.55 9.08
C THR A 69 3.64 -11.64 8.79
N ASN A 70 2.94 -12.56 9.47
CA ASN A 70 1.49 -12.66 9.34
C ASN A 70 0.82 -11.48 10.04
N ALA A 71 -0.31 -11.01 9.49
CA ALA A 71 -1.17 -10.09 10.19
C ALA A 71 -1.56 -10.66 11.56
N PRO A 72 -1.73 -9.83 12.60
CA PRO A 72 -2.21 -10.28 13.91
C PRO A 72 -3.73 -10.51 13.88
N SER A 73 -4.17 -11.47 13.07
CA SER A 73 -5.57 -11.81 12.79
C SER A 73 -5.72 -13.31 12.55
N ASP A 74 -6.85 -13.85 13.02
CA ASP A 74 -7.30 -15.21 12.73
C ASP A 74 -8.42 -15.24 11.66
N ASP A 75 -8.77 -14.09 11.08
CA ASP A 75 -9.83 -14.00 10.07
C ASP A 75 -9.38 -14.70 8.78
N PRO A 76 -10.09 -15.75 8.32
CA PRO A 76 -9.70 -16.51 7.12
C PRO A 76 -9.75 -15.70 5.82
N ARG A 77 -10.31 -14.49 5.85
CA ARG A 77 -10.36 -13.56 4.71
C ARG A 77 -9.09 -12.72 4.58
N VAL A 78 -8.20 -12.77 5.58
CA VAL A 78 -6.93 -12.06 5.61
C VAL A 78 -5.85 -12.96 5.01
N SER A 79 -5.18 -12.45 3.97
CA SER A 79 -4.09 -13.14 3.27
C SER A 79 -2.83 -12.32 3.35
N ARG A 80 -1.70 -12.99 3.57
CA ARG A 80 -0.38 -12.36 3.66
C ARG A 80 0.34 -12.45 2.31
N LEU A 81 0.94 -11.35 1.87
CA LEU A 81 1.94 -11.32 0.80
C LEU A 81 3.25 -10.71 1.32
N ASN A 82 4.38 -11.30 0.95
CA ASN A 82 5.68 -10.89 1.46
C ASN A 82 6.08 -9.50 0.93
N SER A 83 6.36 -8.53 1.81
CA SER A 83 6.78 -7.17 1.41
C SER A 83 8.30 -6.99 1.29
N ASN A 84 9.09 -7.94 1.79
CA ASN A 84 10.56 -7.92 1.71
C ASN A 84 11.04 -8.80 0.55
N LEU A 85 11.38 -8.18 -0.58
CA LEU A 85 11.74 -8.86 -1.83
C LEU A 85 13.16 -8.44 -2.28
N PRO A 86 14.21 -8.99 -1.65
CA PRO A 86 15.59 -8.55 -1.89
C PRO A 86 16.08 -8.85 -3.31
N ASP A 87 15.59 -9.92 -3.94
CA ASP A 87 15.89 -10.25 -5.35
C ASP A 87 15.37 -9.19 -6.34
N GLN A 88 14.43 -8.36 -5.89
CA GLN A 88 13.88 -7.23 -6.65
C GLN A 88 14.35 -5.86 -6.11
N GLN A 89 15.29 -5.85 -5.16
CA GLN A 89 15.77 -4.65 -4.47
C GLN A 89 14.65 -3.90 -3.72
N ILE A 90 13.70 -4.62 -3.13
CA ILE A 90 12.58 -4.06 -2.36
C ILE A 90 12.75 -4.47 -0.90
N SER A 91 12.82 -3.49 0.00
CA SER A 91 12.96 -3.73 1.45
C SER A 91 11.61 -3.86 2.16
N ASN A 92 10.63 -3.03 1.81
CA ASN A 92 9.26 -3.08 2.33
C ASN A 92 8.30 -2.27 1.45
N PHE A 93 7.00 -2.25 1.81
CA PHE A 93 5.92 -1.66 1.01
C PHE A 93 5.25 -0.49 1.75
N SER A 94 4.49 0.34 1.03
CA SER A 94 3.54 1.30 1.60
C SER A 94 2.25 1.36 0.76
N HIS A 95 1.32 2.25 1.10
CA HIS A 95 0.11 2.54 0.34
C HIS A 95 0.41 2.92 -1.12
N LEU A 96 1.57 3.52 -1.39
CA LEU A 96 1.99 3.86 -2.76
C LEU A 96 2.28 2.62 -3.60
N SER A 97 2.69 1.52 -2.97
CA SER A 97 3.01 0.27 -3.65
C SER A 97 1.77 -0.41 -4.21
N ALA A 98 0.57 -0.11 -3.73
CA ALA A 98 -0.64 -0.87 -4.11
C ALA A 98 -1.12 -0.60 -5.56
N LEU A 99 -0.82 0.58 -6.11
CA LEU A 99 -1.64 1.16 -7.19
C LEU A 99 -1.25 0.76 -8.61
N PHE A 100 0.05 0.62 -8.91
CA PHE A 100 0.51 0.53 -10.31
C PHE A 100 1.11 -0.83 -10.65
N SER A 101 0.90 -1.28 -11.89
CA SER A 101 1.55 -2.47 -12.44
C SER A 101 3.08 -2.28 -12.55
N PRO A 102 3.88 -3.35 -12.37
CA PRO A 102 5.33 -3.32 -12.65
C PRO A 102 5.67 -2.86 -14.07
N ASN A 103 4.75 -3.05 -15.03
CA ASN A 103 4.90 -2.66 -16.43
C ASN A 103 4.40 -1.23 -16.73
N ASN A 104 3.97 -0.47 -15.71
CA ASN A 104 3.51 0.90 -15.92
C ASN A 104 4.66 1.76 -16.50
N PRO A 105 4.44 2.47 -17.63
CA PRO A 105 5.51 3.20 -18.33
C PRO A 105 6.04 4.41 -17.55
N TYR A 106 5.32 4.88 -16.53
CA TYR A 106 5.71 6.01 -15.70
C TYR A 106 6.18 5.57 -14.31
N TYR A 107 5.40 4.72 -13.63
CA TYR A 107 5.63 4.32 -12.22
C TYR A 107 6.17 2.90 -12.02
N GLY A 108 6.31 2.09 -13.08
CA GLY A 108 6.76 0.70 -12.98
C GLY A 108 8.27 0.53 -12.80
N ILE A 109 8.74 -0.72 -12.83
CA ILE A 109 10.16 -1.09 -12.65
C ILE A 109 11.06 -0.28 -13.58
N ASN A 110 10.67 -0.18 -14.85
CA ASN A 110 11.34 0.56 -15.92
C ASN A 110 10.67 1.90 -16.24
N GLY A 111 9.80 2.39 -15.35
CA GLY A 111 9.03 3.62 -15.55
C GLY A 111 9.93 4.85 -15.68
N SER A 112 9.48 5.87 -16.42
CA SER A 112 10.27 7.10 -16.63
C SER A 112 10.40 7.97 -15.37
N PHE A 113 9.55 7.77 -14.36
CA PHE A 113 9.61 8.48 -13.09
C PHE A 113 10.14 7.60 -11.97
N VAL A 114 11.02 8.17 -11.15
CA VAL A 114 11.57 7.51 -9.98
C VAL A 114 11.37 8.44 -8.79
N PHE A 115 10.54 8.01 -7.83
CA PHE A 115 10.29 8.78 -6.62
C PHE A 115 11.46 8.62 -5.64
N ILE A 116 12.38 9.58 -5.64
CA ILE A 116 13.64 9.49 -4.88
C ILE A 116 13.51 9.97 -3.44
N GLU A 117 12.63 10.93 -3.17
CA GLU A 117 12.47 11.48 -1.83
C GLU A 117 11.91 10.40 -0.88
N ASN A 118 12.79 9.87 -0.03
CA ASN A 118 12.49 8.83 0.95
C ASN A 118 12.89 9.17 2.40
N GLY A 119 13.24 10.43 2.66
CA GLY A 119 13.69 10.88 4.00
C GLY A 119 15.16 10.54 4.31
N GLN A 120 15.97 10.25 3.28
CA GLN A 120 17.38 9.83 3.40
C GLN A 120 18.36 10.95 2.99
N GLU A 121 18.33 12.09 3.69
CA GLU A 121 19.12 13.28 3.32
C GLU A 121 20.64 13.09 3.49
N GLU A 122 21.06 12.20 4.40
CA GLU A 122 22.48 11.97 4.75
C GLU A 122 23.16 10.85 3.94
N ILE A 123 22.44 10.19 3.03
CA ILE A 123 22.96 9.07 2.23
C ILE A 123 23.20 9.55 0.80
N GLU A 124 24.42 9.33 0.30
CA GLU A 124 24.75 9.67 -1.09
C GLU A 124 23.88 8.86 -2.05
N ARG A 125 23.16 9.57 -2.92
CA ARG A 125 22.33 8.95 -3.94
C ARG A 125 23.24 8.32 -5.02
N PRO A 126 23.03 7.06 -5.41
CA PRO A 126 23.77 6.48 -6.51
C PRO A 126 23.35 7.11 -7.86
N ASP A 127 24.33 7.34 -8.73
CA ASP A 127 24.10 7.78 -10.11
C ASP A 127 23.38 6.72 -10.95
N ASP A 128 23.65 5.45 -10.65
CA ASP A 128 23.09 4.30 -11.35
C ASP A 128 21.74 3.88 -10.73
N ARG A 129 20.68 3.99 -11.53
CA ARG A 129 19.32 3.55 -11.16
C ARG A 129 19.27 2.09 -10.73
N ALA A 130 20.11 1.22 -11.32
CA ALA A 130 20.12 -0.20 -10.99
C ALA A 130 20.60 -0.48 -9.56
N LYS A 131 21.18 0.51 -8.87
CA LYS A 131 21.60 0.40 -7.46
C LYS A 131 20.53 0.86 -6.48
N LEU A 132 19.43 1.43 -6.96
CA LEU A 132 18.36 1.95 -6.11
C LEU A 132 17.53 0.82 -5.52
N TRP A 133 17.38 0.84 -4.20
CA TRP A 133 16.40 0.02 -3.50
C TRP A 133 15.04 0.75 -3.43
N ARG A 134 14.00 0.00 -3.04
CA ARG A 134 12.63 0.50 -2.90
C ARG A 134 12.09 0.24 -1.51
N SER A 135 11.40 1.21 -0.93
CA SER A 135 10.80 1.08 0.40
C SER A 135 9.66 2.05 0.65
N ALA A 136 9.04 1.92 1.83
CA ALA A 136 8.21 2.93 2.48
C ALA A 136 9.04 4.15 2.93
N TRP A 137 8.33 5.22 3.31
CA TRP A 137 8.96 6.47 3.77
C TRP A 137 9.86 6.22 4.97
N GLY A 138 11.05 6.82 4.98
CA GLY A 138 11.90 6.83 6.17
C GLY A 138 12.55 5.49 6.51
N TYR A 139 12.30 4.43 5.74
CA TYR A 139 13.02 3.17 5.90
C TYR A 139 14.47 3.35 5.46
N THR A 140 15.41 2.88 6.30
CA THR A 140 16.85 2.96 6.05
C THR A 140 17.53 1.65 6.39
N GLU A 141 18.57 1.32 5.63
CA GLU A 141 19.39 0.13 5.86
C GLU A 141 20.84 0.42 5.44
N PRO A 142 21.86 -0.03 6.20
CA PRO A 142 23.26 0.21 5.85
C PRO A 142 23.61 -0.21 4.41
N GLY A 143 24.26 0.68 3.67
CA GLY A 143 24.72 0.41 2.30
C GLY A 143 23.62 0.45 1.24
N LYS A 144 22.40 0.88 1.57
CA LYS A 144 21.28 0.99 0.63
C LYS A 144 20.72 2.41 0.59
N TYR A 145 20.47 2.89 -0.63
CA TYR A 145 19.72 4.11 -0.87
C TYR A 145 18.35 3.73 -1.44
N HIS A 146 17.27 4.20 -0.83
CA HIS A 146 15.92 3.83 -1.24
C HIS A 146 15.19 5.00 -1.91
N GLY A 147 14.49 4.69 -2.99
CA GLY A 147 13.35 5.50 -3.44
C GLY A 147 12.04 4.89 -2.96
N ARG A 148 10.92 5.60 -3.12
CA ARG A 148 9.60 5.01 -2.85
C ARG A 148 9.34 3.86 -3.82
N LEU A 149 8.77 2.77 -3.30
CA LEU A 149 8.13 1.78 -4.15
C LEU A 149 6.82 2.38 -4.69
N THR A 150 6.66 2.39 -6.02
CA THR A 150 5.49 3.00 -6.70
C THR A 150 4.72 1.99 -7.53
N TRP A 151 5.04 0.71 -7.45
CA TRP A 151 4.32 -0.35 -8.16
C TRP A 151 4.13 -1.55 -7.23
N ASN A 152 3.16 -2.39 -7.57
CA ASN A 152 2.87 -3.61 -6.83
C ASN A 152 3.55 -4.80 -7.52
N PRO A 153 4.54 -5.46 -6.90
CA PRO A 153 5.11 -6.71 -7.41
C PRO A 153 4.08 -7.83 -7.56
N TYR A 154 2.95 -7.74 -6.86
CA TYR A 154 1.83 -8.68 -6.88
C TYR A 154 0.62 -8.17 -7.67
N PHE A 155 0.81 -7.18 -8.56
CA PHE A 155 -0.29 -6.50 -9.25
C PHE A 155 -1.29 -7.44 -9.90
N ASP A 156 -0.83 -8.40 -10.71
CA ASP A 156 -1.72 -9.32 -11.43
C ASP A 156 -2.54 -10.18 -10.45
N GLY A 157 -1.91 -10.69 -9.39
CA GLY A 157 -2.62 -11.44 -8.34
C GLY A 157 -3.62 -10.58 -7.55
N LEU A 158 -3.34 -9.28 -7.36
CA LEU A 158 -4.30 -8.35 -6.77
C LEU A 158 -5.50 -8.13 -7.70
N ILE A 159 -5.28 -8.01 -9.02
CA ILE A 159 -6.36 -7.91 -10.02
C ILE A 159 -7.21 -9.18 -10.06
N ASP A 160 -6.58 -10.36 -10.00
CA ASP A 160 -7.30 -11.63 -9.92
C ASP A 160 -8.17 -11.68 -8.67
N THR A 161 -7.63 -11.26 -7.51
CA THR A 161 -8.40 -11.20 -6.26
C THR A 161 -9.57 -10.22 -6.35
N ILE A 162 -9.37 -9.05 -6.98
CA ILE A 162 -10.46 -8.08 -7.22
C ILE A 162 -11.55 -8.73 -8.07
N THR A 163 -11.16 -9.41 -9.13
CA THR A 163 -12.09 -10.08 -10.05
C THR A 163 -12.93 -11.11 -9.30
N ASP A 164 -12.29 -11.96 -8.48
CA ASP A 164 -12.95 -12.98 -7.66
C ASP A 164 -13.93 -12.40 -6.63
N VAL A 165 -13.60 -11.25 -6.03
CA VAL A 165 -14.48 -10.55 -5.08
C VAL A 165 -15.70 -9.93 -5.77
N THR A 166 -15.58 -9.55 -7.05
CA THR A 166 -16.63 -8.86 -7.80
C THR A 166 -17.53 -9.77 -8.64
N ASN A 167 -17.21 -11.07 -8.73
CA ASN A 167 -17.97 -12.06 -9.50
C ASN A 167 -19.19 -12.63 -8.77
#